data_AF-A0A2S4KF51-F1
#
_entry.id   AF-A0A2S4KF51-F1
#
_cell.length_a   1.000
_cell.length_b   1.000
_cell.length_c   1.000
_cell.angle_alpha   90.00
_cell.angle_beta   90.00
_cell.angle_gamma   90.00
#
_symmetry.space_group_name_H-M   'P 1'
#
loop_
_entity.id
_entity.type
_entity.pdbx_description
1 polymer ?
#
loop_
_entity_poly.entity_id
_entity_poly.type
_entity_poly.pdbx_seq_one_letter_code
_entity_poly.pdbx_strand_id
1 'polypeptide(L)'
;MPLRRIIKVLGISPAILYDRIDFIHEQCQIFAGERERGLLDREDLGKRYISTDRQKLIVNWSDRKSRKNTVLLSIASADQITGYLYAANVNFDGEMDSEKVKEEMTKFGDQRLAKPFRRFARVWLPQDWDDAAVRAAASRKGTRRASEEPTELPGELLAAVKDTYDAAQEREDIESGDDPSTATRAPAKGMLLHEQTVMAAHIQFVTRLLQKAEKLRFFVDQESGIRAAILVSVPERVLNRTADAFYVKVLKEFTVDQKKGIVGAAKRRLRKVMSDAGVDEEEASLILALEELSSPTLIGKWGDPWFRHPIADMREPQKGVSWLTDIDEPETDPEKRSDQLRHFARLHLKASLTAVDRFFMQVRRALTVAERGVISASADRRLWFGKNAYNPAVLVKLV
;
A
#
# COMPACT_ATOMS: atom_id res chain seq x y z
N MET A 1 19.37 1.86 16.74
CA MET A 1 20.57 2.71 16.97
C MET A 1 21.10 3.15 15.61
N PRO A 2 21.50 4.43 15.41
CA PRO A 2 22.06 4.85 14.11
C PRO A 2 23.33 4.09 13.74
N LEU A 3 23.52 3.77 12.45
CA LEU A 3 24.68 3.00 11.96
C LEU A 3 26.03 3.58 12.39
N ARG A 4 26.18 4.91 12.35
CA ARG A 4 27.41 5.60 12.83
C ARG A 4 27.71 5.37 14.31
N ARG A 5 26.66 5.21 15.13
CA ARG A 5 26.83 4.92 16.56
C ARG A 5 27.23 3.46 16.78
N ILE A 6 26.76 2.53 15.95
CA ILE A 6 27.23 1.13 15.94
C ILE A 6 28.74 1.07 15.69
N ILE A 7 29.21 1.75 14.63
CA ILE A 7 30.64 1.89 14.29
C ILE A 7 31.44 2.39 15.51
N LYS A 8 30.99 3.49 16.12
CA LYS A 8 31.69 4.11 17.27
C LYS A 8 31.73 3.19 18.50
N VAL A 9 30.62 2.52 18.83
CA VAL A 9 30.51 1.68 20.03
C VAL A 9 31.32 0.39 19.87
N LEU A 10 31.27 -0.23 18.68
CA LEU A 10 31.96 -1.48 18.41
C LEU A 10 33.42 -1.30 18.01
N GLY A 11 33.86 -0.07 17.73
CA GLY A 11 35.23 0.21 17.27
C GLY A 11 35.57 -0.40 15.91
N ILE A 12 34.56 -0.68 15.07
CA ILE A 12 34.73 -1.31 13.75
C ILE A 12 34.79 -0.26 12.64
N SER A 13 35.38 -0.62 11.50
CA SER A 13 35.34 0.23 10.31
C SER A 13 33.93 0.21 9.66
N PRO A 14 33.58 1.23 8.84
CA PRO A 14 32.34 1.20 8.07
C PRO A 14 32.23 -0.02 7.14
N ALA A 15 33.34 -0.45 6.54
CA ALA A 15 33.37 -1.63 5.67
C ALA A 15 32.91 -2.89 6.43
N ILE A 16 33.49 -3.14 7.62
CA ILE A 16 33.09 -4.27 8.46
C ILE A 16 31.60 -4.21 8.80
N LEU A 17 31.05 -3.02 9.10
CA LEU A 17 29.61 -2.91 9.37
C LEU A 17 28.77 -3.33 8.15
N TYR A 18 29.12 -2.87 6.96
CA TYR A 18 28.36 -3.20 5.75
C TYR A 18 28.51 -4.68 5.37
N ASP A 19 29.70 -5.27 5.48
CA ASP A 19 29.90 -6.70 5.26
C ASP A 19 29.06 -7.55 6.22
N ARG A 20 28.89 -7.09 7.47
CA ARG A 20 28.01 -7.75 8.45
C ARG A 20 26.53 -7.58 8.12
N ILE A 21 26.11 -6.42 7.61
CA ILE A 21 24.72 -6.23 7.13
C ILE A 21 24.44 -7.19 5.98
N ASP A 22 25.38 -7.31 5.04
CA ASP A 22 25.25 -8.19 3.89
C ASP A 22 25.14 -9.66 4.31
N PHE A 23 26.03 -10.11 5.20
CA PHE A 23 25.94 -11.45 5.77
C PHE A 23 24.60 -11.71 6.49
N ILE A 24 24.15 -10.79 7.35
CA ILE A 24 22.88 -10.94 8.08
C ILE A 24 21.70 -10.98 7.11
N HIS A 25 21.70 -10.14 6.09
CA HIS A 25 20.67 -10.13 5.07
C HIS A 25 20.58 -11.48 4.34
N GLU A 26 21.70 -12.06 3.93
CA GLU A 26 21.74 -13.40 3.34
C GLU A 26 21.16 -14.47 4.28
N GLN A 27 21.51 -14.42 5.57
CA GLN A 27 20.94 -15.36 6.56
C GLN A 27 19.42 -15.17 6.72
N CYS A 28 18.95 -13.93 6.72
CA CYS A 28 17.51 -13.63 6.76
C CYS A 28 16.79 -14.15 5.50
N GLN A 29 17.40 -14.03 4.32
CA GLN A 29 16.83 -14.55 3.08
C GLN A 29 16.73 -16.09 3.10
N ILE A 30 17.75 -16.78 3.61
CA ILE A 30 17.71 -18.24 3.77
C ILE A 30 16.59 -18.63 4.73
N PHE A 31 16.50 -17.97 5.89
CA PHE A 31 15.46 -18.21 6.88
C PHE A 31 14.05 -17.96 6.31
N ALA A 32 13.86 -16.86 5.58
CA ALA A 32 12.59 -16.54 4.92
C ALA A 32 12.23 -17.60 3.87
N GLY A 33 13.19 -18.00 3.04
CA GLY A 33 13.01 -19.01 2.00
C GLY A 33 12.57 -20.37 2.56
N GLU A 34 13.08 -20.79 3.72
CA GLU A 34 12.61 -22.01 4.40
C GLU A 34 11.14 -21.89 4.84
N ARG A 35 10.72 -20.73 5.35
CA ARG A 35 9.33 -20.48 5.77
C ARG A 35 8.39 -20.39 4.57
N GLU A 36 8.80 -19.71 3.52
CA GLU A 36 8.07 -19.59 2.25
C GLU A 36 7.87 -20.96 1.58
N ARG A 37 8.91 -21.81 1.57
CA ARG A 37 8.78 -23.20 1.10
C ARG A 37 7.74 -23.97 1.91
N GLY A 38 7.72 -23.77 3.22
CA GLY A 38 6.70 -24.32 4.09
C GLY A 38 5.26 -23.93 3.72
N LEU A 39 5.02 -22.79 3.05
CA LEU A 39 3.69 -22.44 2.52
C LEU A 39 3.34 -23.24 1.25
N LEU A 40 4.35 -23.51 0.41
CA LEU A 40 4.20 -24.28 -0.83
C LEU A 40 3.96 -25.77 -0.56
N ASP A 41 4.55 -26.29 0.53
CA ASP A 41 4.47 -27.71 0.93
C ASP A 41 3.17 -28.06 1.66
N ARG A 42 2.35 -27.08 2.04
CA ARG A 42 1.05 -27.32 2.69
C ARG A 42 0.04 -27.84 1.67
N GLU A 43 -0.74 -28.84 2.06
CA GLU A 43 -1.83 -29.36 1.22
C GLU A 43 -2.98 -28.36 1.07
N ASP A 44 -3.30 -27.65 2.16
CA ASP A 44 -4.36 -26.66 2.21
C ASP A 44 -3.94 -25.46 3.07
N LEU A 45 -4.22 -24.26 2.56
CA LEU A 45 -4.07 -22.99 3.28
C LEU A 45 -5.42 -22.35 3.59
N GLY A 46 -6.54 -22.97 3.26
CA GLY A 46 -7.89 -22.47 3.48
C GLY A 46 -8.08 -21.05 2.92
N LYS A 47 -8.88 -20.26 3.62
CA LYS A 47 -9.14 -18.85 3.26
C LYS A 47 -8.08 -17.94 3.86
N ARG A 48 -7.56 -17.02 3.04
CA ARG A 48 -6.56 -16.01 3.45
C ARG A 48 -7.09 -14.61 3.26
N TYR A 49 -6.86 -13.79 4.29
CA TYR A 49 -7.29 -12.41 4.37
C TYR A 49 -6.05 -11.55 4.43
N ILE A 50 -5.79 -10.82 3.36
CA ILE A 50 -4.49 -10.21 3.09
C ILE A 50 -4.70 -8.71 3.12
N SER A 51 -4.04 -8.00 4.04
CA SER A 51 -3.94 -6.55 3.95
C SER A 51 -2.71 -6.20 3.13
N THR A 52 -2.88 -5.43 2.06
CA THR A 52 -1.79 -4.97 1.19
C THR A 52 -1.78 -3.46 1.13
N ASP A 53 -0.63 -2.86 1.41
CA ASP A 53 -0.43 -1.41 1.38
C ASP A 53 1.03 -1.11 1.01
N ARG A 54 1.34 0.17 0.77
CA ARG A 54 2.69 0.64 0.50
C ARG A 54 3.13 1.77 1.44
N GLN A 55 4.43 1.87 1.65
CA GLN A 55 5.03 2.97 2.38
C GLN A 55 6.20 3.60 1.62
N LYS A 56 6.38 4.91 1.84
CA LYS A 56 7.55 5.66 1.37
C LYS A 56 8.72 5.48 2.34
N LEU A 57 9.87 5.14 1.79
CA LEU A 57 11.17 5.12 2.44
C LEU A 57 12.05 6.21 1.82
N ILE A 58 12.79 6.97 2.64
CA ILE A 58 13.56 8.12 2.17
C ILE A 58 15.05 7.84 2.31
N VAL A 59 15.78 7.91 1.20
CA VAL A 59 17.24 7.86 1.14
C VAL A 59 17.77 9.28 0.97
N ASN A 60 18.74 9.64 1.80
CA ASN A 60 19.36 10.97 1.76
C ASN A 60 20.18 11.16 0.49
N TRP A 61 20.27 12.42 0.07
CA TRP A 61 21.28 12.85 -0.90
C TRP A 61 22.71 12.69 -0.35
N SER A 62 23.64 12.37 -1.25
CA SER A 62 25.08 12.25 -0.96
C SER A 62 25.87 13.50 -1.37
N ASP A 63 25.34 14.34 -2.27
CA ASP A 63 25.99 15.55 -2.78
C ASP A 63 25.35 16.84 -2.24
N ARG A 64 26.17 17.68 -1.58
CA ARG A 64 25.74 18.97 -1.01
C ARG A 64 25.28 19.98 -2.06
N LYS A 65 25.74 19.84 -3.30
CA LYS A 65 25.34 20.70 -4.43
C LYS A 65 23.95 20.33 -4.95
N SER A 66 23.53 19.07 -4.79
CA SER A 66 22.23 18.56 -5.23
C SER A 66 21.46 17.91 -4.08
N ARG A 67 20.72 18.73 -3.33
CA ARG A 67 19.97 18.34 -2.12
C ARG A 67 18.62 17.68 -2.44
N LYS A 68 18.62 16.68 -3.32
CA LYS A 68 17.41 15.94 -3.73
C LYS A 68 17.46 14.52 -3.15
N ASN A 69 16.45 14.16 -2.37
CA ASN A 69 16.35 12.81 -1.81
C ASN A 69 15.87 11.81 -2.87
N THR A 70 16.16 10.54 -2.63
CA THR A 70 15.53 9.44 -3.37
C THR A 70 14.41 8.88 -2.52
N VAL A 71 13.23 8.72 -3.13
CA VAL A 71 12.07 8.09 -2.49
C VAL A 71 11.95 6.69 -3.04
N LEU A 72 12.01 5.70 -2.15
CA LEU A 72 11.70 4.32 -2.46
C LEU A 72 10.27 4.03 -1.96
N LEU A 73 9.59 3.15 -2.66
CA LEU A 73 8.28 2.64 -2.34
C LEU A 73 8.42 1.17 -1.97
N SER A 74 7.92 0.83 -0.79
CA SER A 74 7.89 -0.53 -0.27
C SER A 74 6.45 -0.99 -0.18
N ILE A 75 6.07 -1.95 -1.02
CA ILE A 75 4.77 -2.64 -0.93
C ILE A 75 4.91 -3.85 0.00
N ALA A 76 3.91 -4.12 0.81
CA ALA A 76 3.88 -5.27 1.70
C ALA A 76 2.48 -5.89 1.76
N SER A 77 2.44 -7.22 1.95
CA SER A 77 1.22 -7.99 2.14
C SER A 77 1.33 -8.81 3.42
N ALA A 78 0.36 -8.65 4.31
CA ALA A 78 0.32 -9.35 5.59
C ALA A 78 -1.02 -10.07 5.79
N ASP A 79 -0.98 -11.23 6.43
CA ASP A 79 -2.16 -11.95 6.87
C ASP A 79 -2.85 -11.19 8.02
N GLN A 80 -4.13 -10.90 7.86
CA GLN A 80 -4.88 -10.15 8.87
C GLN A 80 -5.07 -10.90 10.19
N ILE A 81 -5.12 -12.23 10.16
CA ILE A 81 -5.45 -13.04 11.34
C ILE A 81 -4.19 -13.27 12.17
N THR A 82 -3.14 -13.79 11.53
CA THR A 82 -1.90 -14.19 12.18
C THR A 82 -0.90 -13.04 12.29
N GLY A 83 -1.03 -12.01 11.45
CA GLY A 83 -0.02 -10.96 11.30
C GLY A 83 1.24 -11.42 10.56
N TYR A 84 1.23 -12.63 9.98
CA TYR A 84 2.35 -13.13 9.18
C TYR A 84 2.56 -12.24 7.96
N LEU A 85 3.79 -11.78 7.76
CA LEU A 85 4.16 -11.00 6.57
C LEU A 85 4.50 -11.96 5.44
N TYR A 86 3.72 -11.94 4.36
CA TYR A 86 3.99 -12.77 3.19
C TYR A 86 5.17 -12.25 2.38
N ALA A 87 5.24 -10.93 2.21
CA ALA A 87 6.33 -10.29 1.49
C ALA A 87 6.38 -8.80 1.81
N ALA A 88 7.57 -8.22 1.70
CA ALA A 88 7.78 -6.78 1.56
C ALA A 88 8.81 -6.56 0.44
N ASN A 89 8.44 -5.81 -0.60
CA ASN A 89 9.30 -5.58 -1.76
C ASN A 89 9.45 -4.08 -2.02
N VAL A 90 10.68 -3.65 -2.28
CA VAL A 90 11.04 -2.25 -2.52
C VAL A 90 11.27 -2.02 -4.01
N ASN A 91 10.85 -0.87 -4.54
CA ASN A 91 11.01 -0.52 -5.95
C ASN A 91 12.43 -0.09 -6.36
N PHE A 92 13.42 -0.90 -5.99
CA PHE A 92 14.83 -0.61 -6.21
C PHE A 92 15.58 -1.88 -6.60
N ASP A 93 16.43 -1.76 -7.62
CA ASP A 93 17.37 -2.79 -8.03
C ASP A 93 18.80 -2.28 -7.84
N GLY A 94 19.52 -2.90 -6.91
CA GLY A 94 20.89 -2.51 -6.55
C GLY A 94 21.97 -3.05 -7.49
N GLU A 95 21.65 -4.05 -8.32
CA GLU A 95 22.60 -4.69 -9.23
C GLU A 95 22.64 -4.01 -10.60
N MET A 96 21.58 -3.25 -10.94
CA MET A 96 21.49 -2.51 -12.20
C MET A 96 22.34 -1.23 -12.21
N ASP A 97 22.90 -0.93 -13.38
CA ASP A 97 23.71 0.27 -13.63
C ASP A 97 23.08 1.10 -14.76
N SER A 98 22.82 2.38 -14.49
CA SER A 98 22.12 3.24 -15.43
C SER A 98 22.89 3.51 -16.72
N GLU A 99 24.23 3.51 -16.66
CA GLU A 99 25.05 3.75 -17.85
C GLU A 99 25.09 2.50 -18.73
N LYS A 100 25.21 1.31 -18.12
CA LYS A 100 25.09 0.03 -18.86
C LYS A 100 23.73 -0.11 -19.54
N VAL A 101 22.65 0.22 -18.83
CA VAL A 101 21.30 0.18 -19.40
C VAL A 101 21.17 1.12 -20.60
N LYS A 102 21.70 2.35 -20.52
CA LYS A 102 21.69 3.29 -21.66
C LYS A 102 22.49 2.76 -22.86
N GLU A 103 23.64 2.16 -22.61
CA GLU A 103 24.47 1.56 -23.66
C GLU A 103 23.71 0.43 -24.38
N GLU A 104 23.12 -0.49 -23.61
CA GLU A 104 22.33 -1.60 -24.17
C GLU A 104 21.09 -1.12 -24.92
N MET A 105 20.35 -0.15 -24.36
CA MET A 105 19.19 0.44 -25.03
C MET A 105 19.54 1.04 -26.39
N THR A 106 20.70 1.68 -26.50
CA THR A 106 21.20 2.22 -27.76
C THR A 106 21.57 1.10 -28.72
N LYS A 107 22.31 0.09 -28.23
CA LYS A 107 22.72 -1.10 -28.99
C LYS A 107 21.54 -1.86 -29.61
N PHE A 108 20.43 -1.97 -28.88
CA PHE A 108 19.26 -2.73 -29.32
C PHE A 108 18.14 -1.89 -29.92
N GLY A 109 18.33 -0.57 -30.02
CA GLY A 109 17.37 0.33 -30.69
C GLY A 109 16.13 0.67 -29.86
N ASP A 110 16.14 0.44 -28.54
CA ASP A 110 15.02 0.70 -27.63
C ASP A 110 14.55 2.16 -27.66
N GLN A 111 15.43 3.09 -28.05
CA GLN A 111 15.08 4.51 -28.20
C GLN A 111 13.98 4.76 -29.24
N ARG A 112 13.80 3.83 -30.21
CA ARG A 112 12.77 3.89 -31.25
C ARG A 112 11.45 3.26 -30.80
N LEU A 113 11.44 2.59 -29.66
CA LEU A 113 10.28 1.89 -29.13
C LEU A 113 9.54 2.77 -28.13
N ALA A 114 8.21 2.69 -28.15
CA ALA A 114 7.41 3.21 -27.05
C ALA A 114 7.81 2.49 -25.74
N LYS A 115 7.73 3.22 -24.63
CA LYS A 115 8.29 2.79 -23.34
C LYS A 115 7.92 1.36 -22.93
N PRO A 116 6.66 0.88 -23.05
CA PRO A 116 6.30 -0.49 -22.65
C PRO A 116 7.00 -1.60 -23.46
N PHE A 117 7.48 -1.30 -24.67
CA PHE A 117 8.15 -2.27 -25.54
C PHE A 117 9.68 -2.25 -25.40
N ARG A 118 10.24 -1.38 -24.56
CA ARG A 118 11.68 -1.33 -24.28
C ARG A 118 12.09 -2.54 -23.42
N ARG A 119 13.30 -3.07 -23.62
CA ARG A 119 13.85 -4.19 -22.81
C ARG A 119 13.92 -3.85 -21.33
N PHE A 120 14.22 -2.58 -21.05
CA PHE A 120 14.33 -2.04 -19.70
C PHE A 120 13.11 -1.20 -19.31
N ALA A 121 11.92 -1.49 -19.86
CA ALA A 121 10.68 -0.75 -19.56
C ALA A 121 10.33 -0.67 -18.06
N ARG A 122 10.82 -1.64 -17.25
CA ARG A 122 10.60 -1.72 -15.80
C ARG A 122 11.38 -0.70 -14.98
N VAL A 123 12.44 -0.09 -15.53
CA VAL A 123 13.31 0.82 -14.76
C VAL A 123 13.11 2.27 -15.14
N TRP A 124 13.28 3.16 -14.16
CA TRP A 124 13.41 4.59 -14.40
C TRP A 124 14.82 4.91 -14.88
N LEU A 125 14.94 5.44 -16.10
CA LEU A 125 16.13 6.19 -16.47
C LEU A 125 16.16 7.52 -15.70
N PRO A 126 17.36 8.02 -15.33
CA PRO A 126 17.46 9.33 -14.66
C PRO A 126 16.79 10.46 -15.45
N GLN A 127 16.93 10.46 -16.78
CA GLN A 127 16.30 11.46 -17.65
C GLN A 127 14.77 11.31 -17.67
N ASP A 128 14.26 10.07 -17.82
CA ASP A 128 12.82 9.80 -17.80
C ASP A 128 12.17 10.26 -16.49
N TRP A 129 12.88 10.10 -15.36
CA TRP A 129 12.46 10.59 -14.06
C TRP A 129 12.39 12.12 -14.00
N ASP A 130 13.44 12.80 -14.44
CA ASP A 130 13.50 14.26 -14.44
C ASP A 130 12.43 14.86 -15.38
N ASP A 131 12.24 14.28 -16.56
CA ASP A 131 11.21 14.70 -17.52
C ASP A 131 9.79 14.51 -16.93
N ALA A 132 9.55 13.35 -16.29
CA ALA A 132 8.29 13.10 -15.59
C ALA A 132 8.06 14.10 -14.45
N ALA A 133 9.12 14.45 -13.70
CA ALA A 133 9.03 15.42 -12.62
C ALA A 133 8.69 16.84 -13.12
N VAL A 134 9.23 17.23 -14.29
CA VAL A 134 8.89 18.50 -14.95
C VAL A 134 7.45 18.50 -15.44
N ARG A 135 7.01 17.42 -16.13
CA ARG A 135 5.60 17.27 -16.59
C ARG A 135 4.62 17.35 -15.42
N ALA A 136 4.88 16.64 -14.34
CA ALA A 136 4.04 16.65 -13.14
C ALA A 136 4.02 18.02 -12.44
N ALA A 137 5.12 18.79 -12.48
CA ALA A 137 5.15 20.15 -11.95
C ALA A 137 4.38 21.15 -12.82
N ALA A 138 4.35 20.94 -14.15
CA ALA A 138 3.56 21.75 -15.08
C ALA A 138 2.06 21.49 -14.93
N SER A 139 1.65 20.21 -14.85
CA SER A 139 0.25 19.83 -14.63
C SER A 139 -0.33 20.47 -13.36
N ARG A 140 0.38 20.37 -12.23
CA ARG A 140 -0.02 20.97 -10.93
C ARG A 140 -0.22 22.49 -10.94
N LYS A 141 0.37 23.23 -11.90
CA LYS A 141 0.14 24.67 -12.05
C LYS A 141 -1.16 24.98 -12.80
N GLY A 142 -1.64 24.06 -13.64
CA GLY A 142 -2.90 24.20 -14.38
C GLY A 142 -4.15 23.85 -13.56
N THR A 143 -4.03 22.94 -12.59
CA THR A 143 -5.17 22.39 -11.81
C THR A 143 -5.62 23.23 -10.62
N ARG A 144 -5.12 24.46 -10.43
CA ARG A 144 -5.69 25.41 -9.44
C ARG A 144 -6.99 26.05 -9.94
N ARG A 145 -7.93 25.26 -10.45
CA ARG A 145 -9.32 25.68 -10.62
C ARG A 145 -10.10 25.17 -9.43
N ALA A 146 -10.83 26.09 -8.80
CA ALA A 146 -11.66 25.83 -7.64
C ALA A 146 -12.55 24.62 -7.91
N SER A 147 -12.53 23.66 -6.98
CA SER A 147 -13.50 22.57 -6.93
C SER A 147 -14.91 23.17 -6.95
N GLU A 148 -15.73 22.68 -7.88
CA GLU A 148 -17.16 22.96 -7.98
C GLU A 148 -17.88 22.70 -6.65
N GLU A 149 -19.05 23.32 -6.48
CA GLU A 149 -19.86 23.24 -5.26
C GLU A 149 -20.04 21.80 -4.75
N PRO A 150 -19.99 21.58 -3.43
CA PRO A 150 -20.04 20.26 -2.86
C PRO A 150 -21.39 19.63 -3.18
N THR A 151 -21.38 18.58 -4.01
CA THR A 151 -22.49 17.63 -4.07
C THR A 151 -22.70 17.10 -2.65
N GLU A 152 -23.92 17.16 -2.13
CA GLU A 152 -24.28 16.78 -0.75
C GLU A 152 -23.98 15.29 -0.48
N LEU A 153 -22.71 14.97 -0.23
CA LEU A 153 -22.28 13.65 0.22
C LEU A 153 -22.50 13.55 1.72
N PRO A 154 -22.98 12.39 2.24
CA PRO A 154 -23.44 12.30 3.63
C PRO A 154 -22.33 12.30 4.71
N GLY A 155 -21.17 12.94 4.51
CA GLY A 155 -20.13 13.09 5.53
C GLY A 155 -18.69 13.14 5.00
N GLU A 156 -17.76 13.59 5.85
CA GLU A 156 -16.34 13.84 5.53
C GLU A 156 -15.61 12.63 4.93
N LEU A 157 -15.91 11.41 5.41
CA LEU A 157 -15.32 10.18 4.90
C LEU A 157 -15.62 9.97 3.40
N LEU A 158 -16.87 10.14 2.97
CA LEU A 158 -17.26 9.91 1.59
C LEU A 158 -16.78 11.03 0.66
N ALA A 159 -16.68 12.26 1.17
CA ALA A 159 -16.02 13.36 0.45
C ALA A 159 -14.55 13.00 0.18
N ALA A 160 -13.80 12.55 1.19
CA ALA A 160 -12.41 12.12 1.02
C ALA A 160 -12.26 10.92 0.06
N VAL A 161 -13.24 10.02 0.02
CA VAL A 161 -13.30 8.94 -0.98
C VAL A 161 -13.45 9.53 -2.39
N LYS A 162 -14.40 10.44 -2.61
CA LYS A 162 -14.61 11.11 -3.90
C LYS A 162 -13.35 11.84 -4.36
N ASP A 163 -12.76 12.65 -3.49
CA ASP A 163 -11.53 13.41 -3.78
C ASP A 163 -10.39 12.49 -4.24
N THR A 164 -10.31 11.27 -3.68
CA THR A 164 -9.29 10.30 -4.07
C THR A 164 -9.54 9.72 -5.46
N TYR A 165 -10.81 9.49 -5.85
CA TYR A 165 -11.13 9.10 -7.23
C TYR A 165 -10.87 10.22 -8.22
N ASP A 166 -11.27 11.44 -7.89
CA ASP A 166 -11.08 12.60 -8.78
C ASP A 166 -9.59 12.84 -9.01
N ALA A 167 -8.79 12.84 -7.93
CA ALA A 167 -7.34 12.97 -8.02
C ALA A 167 -6.66 11.82 -8.79
N ALA A 168 -7.25 10.63 -8.82
CA ALA A 168 -6.75 9.52 -9.64
C ALA A 168 -7.10 9.69 -11.11
N GLN A 169 -8.29 10.23 -11.43
CA GLN A 169 -8.73 10.47 -12.81
C GLN A 169 -7.97 11.61 -13.50
N GLU A 170 -7.44 12.56 -12.74
CA GLU A 170 -6.60 13.64 -13.26
C GLU A 170 -5.19 13.19 -13.68
N ARG A 171 -4.77 11.97 -13.31
CA ARG A 171 -3.45 11.44 -13.65
C ARG A 171 -3.41 11.03 -15.12
N GLU A 172 -2.25 11.23 -15.76
CA GLU A 172 -1.99 10.74 -17.12
C GLU A 172 -2.13 9.21 -17.18
N ASP A 173 -1.64 8.53 -16.15
CA ASP A 173 -1.84 7.12 -15.89
C ASP A 173 -2.49 6.95 -14.52
N ILE A 174 -3.72 6.44 -14.50
CA ILE A 174 -4.49 6.24 -13.28
C ILE A 174 -3.81 5.26 -12.32
N GLU A 175 -3.00 4.32 -12.82
CA GLU A 175 -2.31 3.32 -12.00
C GLU A 175 -1.02 3.85 -11.37
N SER A 176 -0.52 4.98 -11.88
CA SER A 176 0.62 5.67 -11.28
C SER A 176 0.21 6.21 -9.90
N GLY A 177 1.10 6.03 -8.93
CA GLY A 177 0.94 6.51 -7.56
C GLY A 177 1.31 7.99 -7.46
N ASP A 178 2.36 8.29 -6.69
CA ASP A 178 2.84 9.67 -6.57
C ASP A 178 3.81 10.00 -7.70
N ASP A 179 3.50 11.05 -8.45
CA ASP A 179 4.39 11.51 -9.51
C ASP A 179 5.81 11.83 -9.00
N PRO A 180 6.83 11.56 -9.83
CA PRO A 180 8.16 12.12 -9.64
C PRO A 180 8.09 13.62 -9.32
N SER A 181 8.92 14.04 -8.36
CA SER A 181 8.97 15.43 -7.91
C SER A 181 10.30 16.06 -8.28
N THR A 182 10.30 17.34 -8.64
CA THR A 182 11.51 18.12 -8.88
C THR A 182 12.39 18.24 -7.62
N ALA A 183 11.82 17.98 -6.44
CA ALA A 183 12.53 17.89 -5.16
C ALA A 183 13.16 16.51 -4.88
N THR A 184 12.89 15.52 -5.73
CA THR A 184 13.40 14.15 -5.62
C THR A 184 14.24 13.79 -6.84
N ARG A 185 15.02 12.70 -6.76
CA ARG A 185 15.85 12.21 -7.86
C ARG A 185 15.89 10.68 -7.90
N ALA A 186 16.19 10.15 -9.08
CA ALA A 186 16.68 8.79 -9.22
C ALA A 186 17.96 8.56 -8.37
N PRO A 187 18.17 7.34 -7.86
CA PRO A 187 19.31 6.99 -7.02
C PRO A 187 20.63 7.16 -7.79
N ALA A 188 21.71 7.42 -7.05
CA ALA A 188 23.04 7.55 -7.63
C ALA A 188 23.73 6.20 -7.93
N LYS A 189 23.26 5.12 -7.30
CA LYS A 189 23.70 3.73 -7.51
C LYS A 189 22.48 2.83 -7.51
N GLY A 190 22.48 1.81 -8.37
CA GLY A 190 21.27 1.04 -8.65
C GLY A 190 20.26 1.85 -9.46
N MET A 191 19.09 1.27 -9.71
CA MET A 191 18.02 1.90 -10.46
C MET A 191 16.67 1.75 -9.73
N LEU A 192 15.80 2.75 -9.90
CA LEU A 192 14.41 2.64 -9.44
C LEU A 192 13.61 1.81 -10.42
N LEU A 193 12.70 1.01 -9.89
CA LEU A 193 11.70 0.29 -10.66
C LEU A 193 10.40 1.10 -10.72
N HIS A 194 9.67 0.98 -11.81
CA HIS A 194 8.31 1.50 -11.90
C HIS A 194 7.42 0.82 -10.85
N GLU A 195 6.68 1.61 -10.09
CA GLU A 195 5.90 1.09 -8.97
C GLU A 195 4.83 0.10 -9.43
N GLN A 196 4.19 0.34 -10.59
CA GLN A 196 3.20 -0.58 -11.16
C GLN A 196 3.80 -1.96 -11.41
N THR A 197 5.03 -2.02 -11.93
CA THR A 197 5.73 -3.29 -12.16
C THR A 197 5.98 -4.03 -10.85
N VAL A 198 6.41 -3.33 -9.81
CA VAL A 198 6.68 -3.93 -8.50
C VAL A 198 5.40 -4.35 -7.79
N MET A 199 4.32 -3.57 -7.91
CA MET A 199 3.01 -3.94 -7.36
C MET A 199 2.49 -5.22 -8.01
N ALA A 200 2.51 -5.31 -9.35
CA ALA A 200 2.09 -6.52 -10.05
C ALA A 200 2.97 -7.73 -9.69
N ALA A 201 4.30 -7.56 -9.70
CA ALA A 201 5.23 -8.63 -9.31
C ALA A 201 5.02 -9.09 -7.86
N HIS A 202 4.75 -8.16 -6.93
CA HIS A 202 4.47 -8.45 -5.53
C HIS A 202 3.19 -9.29 -5.38
N ILE A 203 2.09 -8.90 -6.04
CA ILE A 203 0.85 -9.67 -5.97
C ILE A 203 1.05 -11.06 -6.59
N GLN A 204 1.73 -11.17 -7.74
CA GLN A 204 2.06 -12.48 -8.33
C GLN A 204 2.90 -13.35 -7.38
N PHE A 205 3.89 -12.77 -6.70
CA PHE A 205 4.72 -13.49 -5.74
C PHE A 205 3.88 -14.01 -4.56
N VAL A 206 3.13 -13.13 -3.88
CA VAL A 206 2.30 -13.50 -2.73
C VAL A 206 1.25 -14.56 -3.10
N THR A 207 0.63 -14.43 -4.27
CA THR A 207 -0.38 -15.38 -4.74
C THR A 207 0.21 -16.74 -5.14
N ARG A 208 1.46 -16.79 -5.62
CA ARG A 208 2.19 -18.05 -5.83
C ARG A 208 2.53 -18.74 -4.51
N LEU A 209 2.97 -17.99 -3.49
CA LEU A 209 3.18 -18.53 -2.14
C LEU A 209 1.89 -19.10 -1.56
N LEU A 210 0.76 -18.49 -1.89
CA LEU A 210 -0.57 -18.87 -1.41
C LEU A 210 -1.38 -19.69 -2.43
N GLN A 211 -0.72 -20.35 -3.38
CA GLN A 211 -1.42 -21.08 -4.46
C GLN A 211 -2.34 -22.20 -3.95
N LYS A 212 -2.06 -22.74 -2.75
CA LYS A 212 -2.85 -23.77 -2.07
C LYS A 212 -3.99 -23.22 -1.22
N ALA A 213 -4.21 -21.91 -1.22
CA ALA A 213 -5.36 -21.31 -0.55
C ALA A 213 -6.63 -21.45 -1.41
N GLU A 214 -7.71 -21.87 -0.75
CA GLU A 214 -9.06 -21.97 -1.32
C GLU A 214 -9.54 -20.61 -1.85
N LYS A 215 -9.38 -19.55 -1.04
CA LYS A 215 -9.83 -18.20 -1.37
C LYS A 215 -8.88 -17.14 -0.81
N LEU A 216 -8.52 -16.17 -1.65
CA LEU A 216 -7.71 -15.01 -1.27
C LEU A 216 -8.61 -13.78 -1.17
N ARG A 217 -8.50 -12.99 -0.12
CA ARG A 217 -9.27 -11.75 0.04
C ARG A 217 -8.33 -10.60 0.34
N PHE A 218 -8.17 -9.70 -0.61
CA PHE A 218 -7.29 -8.55 -0.51
C PHE A 218 -8.05 -7.35 0.03
N PHE A 219 -7.51 -6.75 1.08
CA PHE A 219 -7.93 -5.46 1.62
C PHE A 219 -6.81 -4.47 1.38
N VAL A 220 -7.10 -3.43 0.60
CA VAL A 220 -6.08 -2.48 0.13
C VAL A 220 -6.56 -1.05 0.34
N ASP A 221 -5.64 -0.09 0.49
CA ASP A 221 -6.03 1.32 0.54
C ASP A 221 -6.71 1.72 -0.78
N GLN A 222 -7.41 2.86 -0.79
CA GLN A 222 -8.06 3.39 -1.98
C GLN A 222 -7.02 3.88 -3.01
N GLU A 223 -6.37 2.91 -3.66
CA GLU A 223 -5.28 3.10 -4.60
C GLU A 223 -5.51 2.27 -5.87
N SER A 224 -5.72 2.98 -6.98
CA SER A 224 -5.91 2.43 -8.32
C SER A 224 -4.79 1.49 -8.76
N GLY A 225 -3.54 1.83 -8.46
CA GLY A 225 -2.39 1.00 -8.82
C GLY A 225 -2.39 -0.39 -8.17
N ILE A 226 -2.78 -0.48 -6.89
CA ILE A 226 -2.87 -1.78 -6.19
C ILE A 226 -4.09 -2.56 -6.71
N ARG A 227 -5.24 -1.89 -6.95
CA ARG A 227 -6.40 -2.54 -7.60
C ARG A 227 -6.01 -3.15 -8.95
N ALA A 228 -5.36 -2.36 -9.81
CA ALA A 228 -4.90 -2.84 -11.12
C ALA A 228 -3.92 -4.01 -10.98
N ALA A 229 -2.95 -3.91 -10.06
CA ALA A 229 -2.00 -4.98 -9.80
C ALA A 229 -2.69 -6.29 -9.40
N ILE A 230 -3.74 -6.26 -8.58
CA ILE A 230 -4.51 -7.46 -8.22
C ILE A 230 -5.23 -8.04 -9.44
N LEU A 231 -6.00 -7.21 -10.15
CA LEU A 231 -6.83 -7.66 -11.27
C LEU A 231 -5.99 -8.22 -12.43
N VAL A 232 -4.82 -7.65 -12.70
CA VAL A 232 -3.90 -8.11 -13.76
C VAL A 232 -3.08 -9.32 -13.33
N SER A 233 -2.76 -9.46 -12.04
CA SER A 233 -1.86 -10.52 -11.57
C SER A 233 -2.55 -11.85 -11.31
N VAL A 234 -3.84 -11.85 -10.96
CA VAL A 234 -4.60 -13.07 -10.68
C VAL A 234 -6.00 -13.09 -11.34
N PRO A 235 -6.09 -12.83 -12.66
CA PRO A 235 -7.37 -12.71 -13.36
C PRO A 235 -8.22 -13.99 -13.21
N GLU A 236 -7.60 -15.16 -13.36
CA GLU A 236 -8.29 -16.45 -13.22
C GLU A 236 -8.88 -16.65 -11.83
N ARG A 237 -8.19 -16.22 -10.76
CA ARG A 237 -8.76 -16.36 -9.41
C ARG A 237 -9.95 -15.43 -9.19
N VAL A 238 -9.89 -14.21 -9.74
CA VAL A 238 -11.00 -13.26 -9.66
C VAL A 238 -12.20 -13.77 -10.45
N LEU A 239 -12.00 -14.21 -11.70
CA LEU A 239 -13.07 -14.74 -12.55
C LEU A 239 -13.70 -16.02 -11.96
N ASN A 240 -12.89 -16.89 -11.36
CA ASN A 240 -13.37 -18.09 -10.67
C ASN A 240 -13.83 -17.83 -9.22
N ARG A 241 -13.91 -16.56 -8.78
CA ARG A 241 -14.38 -16.16 -7.44
C ARG A 241 -13.60 -16.79 -6.27
N THR A 242 -12.32 -17.07 -6.51
CA THR A 242 -11.33 -17.53 -5.51
C THR A 242 -10.34 -16.44 -5.13
N ALA A 243 -10.48 -15.23 -5.68
CA ALA A 243 -9.84 -14.02 -5.20
C ALA A 243 -10.83 -12.85 -5.18
N ASP A 244 -10.98 -12.20 -4.03
CA ASP A 244 -11.80 -10.99 -3.87
C ASP A 244 -10.91 -9.79 -3.53
N ALA A 245 -11.29 -8.59 -3.95
CA ALA A 245 -10.62 -7.34 -3.59
C ALA A 245 -11.58 -6.30 -2.98
N PHE A 246 -11.08 -5.61 -1.97
CA PHE A 246 -11.80 -4.57 -1.24
C PHE A 246 -10.91 -3.34 -1.08
N TYR A 247 -11.45 -2.16 -1.36
CA TYR A 247 -10.86 -0.92 -0.86
C TYR A 247 -11.23 -0.68 0.59
N VAL A 248 -10.28 -0.11 1.33
CA VAL A 248 -10.44 0.35 2.70
C VAL A 248 -9.94 1.78 2.77
N LYS A 249 -10.83 2.73 3.09
CA LYS A 249 -10.48 4.13 3.33
C LYS A 249 -10.59 4.43 4.82
N VAL A 250 -9.53 4.96 5.42
CA VAL A 250 -9.54 5.39 6.83
C VAL A 250 -9.17 6.86 6.90
N LEU A 251 -10.00 7.67 7.59
CA LEU A 251 -9.64 9.05 7.89
C LEU A 251 -8.63 9.09 9.05
N LYS A 252 -7.50 9.75 8.81
CA LYS A 252 -6.33 9.73 9.72
C LYS A 252 -6.19 11.01 10.57
N GLU A 253 -6.74 12.13 10.11
CA GLU A 253 -6.59 13.46 10.70
C GLU A 253 -7.62 13.72 11.82
N PHE A 254 -7.39 13.12 12.98
CA PHE A 254 -8.19 13.39 14.18
C PHE A 254 -7.31 13.60 15.40
N THR A 255 -7.68 14.56 16.25
CA THR A 255 -7.14 14.67 17.60
C THR A 255 -7.53 13.45 18.44
N VAL A 256 -6.79 13.18 19.51
CA VAL A 256 -7.09 12.05 20.42
C VAL A 256 -8.52 12.16 20.98
N ASP A 257 -8.97 13.37 21.30
CA ASP A 257 -10.31 13.60 21.86
C ASP A 257 -11.42 13.41 20.82
N GLN A 258 -11.20 13.87 19.57
CA GLN A 258 -12.10 13.58 18.46
C GLN A 258 -12.25 12.07 18.24
N LYS A 259 -11.13 11.33 18.23
CA LYS A 259 -11.16 9.85 18.11
C LYS A 259 -11.97 9.20 19.22
N LYS A 260 -11.75 9.59 20.48
CA LYS A 260 -12.52 9.09 21.62
C LYS A 260 -14.01 9.40 21.49
N GLY A 261 -14.36 10.58 20.98
CA GLY A 261 -15.74 10.97 20.70
C GLY A 261 -16.42 10.06 19.69
N ILE A 262 -15.75 9.81 18.55
CA ILE A 262 -16.23 8.94 17.47
C ILE A 262 -16.38 7.49 17.95
N VAL A 263 -15.34 6.94 18.59
CA VAL A 263 -15.37 5.59 19.17
C VAL A 263 -16.47 5.46 20.23
N GLY A 264 -16.62 6.48 21.07
CA GLY A 264 -17.68 6.52 22.08
C GLY A 264 -19.08 6.53 21.47
N ALA A 265 -19.30 7.26 20.37
CA ALA A 265 -20.56 7.28 19.64
C ALA A 265 -20.86 5.92 19.00
N ALA A 266 -19.89 5.30 18.32
CA ALA A 266 -20.03 3.97 17.73
C ALA A 266 -20.38 2.92 18.81
N LYS A 267 -19.67 2.92 19.94
CA LYS A 267 -19.97 2.01 21.08
C LYS A 267 -21.35 2.23 21.70
N ARG A 268 -21.87 3.47 21.70
CA ARG A 268 -23.25 3.75 22.14
C ARG A 268 -24.27 3.20 21.14
N ARG A 269 -24.06 3.39 19.83
CA ARG A 269 -24.92 2.82 18.78
C ARG A 269 -24.96 1.29 18.90
N LEU A 270 -23.80 0.66 19.06
CA LEU A 270 -23.68 -0.80 19.22
C LEU A 270 -24.44 -1.32 20.45
N ARG A 271 -24.21 -0.72 21.63
CA ARG A 271 -24.94 -1.11 22.86
C ARG A 271 -26.45 -0.91 22.76
N LYS A 272 -26.89 0.12 22.04
CA LYS A 272 -28.33 0.31 21.79
C LYS A 272 -28.90 -0.85 20.97
N VAL A 273 -28.26 -1.23 19.85
CA VAL A 273 -28.69 -2.38 19.04
C VAL A 273 -28.68 -3.68 19.84
N MET A 274 -27.65 -3.93 20.65
CA MET A 274 -27.60 -5.09 21.54
C MET A 274 -28.81 -5.14 22.48
N SER A 275 -29.19 -4.00 23.07
CA SER A 275 -30.34 -3.91 23.98
C SER A 275 -31.67 -4.04 23.25
N ASP A 276 -31.83 -3.36 22.11
CA ASP A 276 -33.10 -3.31 21.36
C ASP A 276 -33.41 -4.68 20.72
N ALA A 277 -32.39 -5.40 20.24
CA ALA A 277 -32.55 -6.72 19.61
C ALA A 277 -32.32 -7.90 20.57
N GLY A 278 -31.78 -7.66 21.78
CA GLY A 278 -31.47 -8.71 22.75
C GLY A 278 -30.34 -9.65 22.31
N VAL A 279 -29.33 -9.11 21.62
CA VAL A 279 -28.23 -9.89 21.01
C VAL A 279 -26.85 -9.48 21.54
N ASP A 280 -25.84 -10.30 21.26
CA ASP A 280 -24.45 -10.01 21.62
C ASP A 280 -23.79 -8.97 20.69
N GLU A 281 -22.53 -8.63 20.98
CA GLU A 281 -21.79 -7.62 20.24
C GLU A 281 -21.51 -8.02 18.78
N GLU A 282 -21.31 -9.31 18.52
CA GLU A 282 -21.02 -9.83 17.17
C GLU A 282 -22.26 -9.70 16.28
N GLU A 283 -23.41 -10.16 16.78
CA GLU A 283 -24.68 -10.07 16.06
C GLU A 283 -25.15 -8.62 15.91
N ALA A 284 -24.98 -7.78 16.93
CA ALA A 284 -25.28 -6.35 16.82
C ALA A 284 -24.40 -5.65 15.76
N SER A 285 -23.11 -6.00 15.68
CA SER A 285 -22.21 -5.50 14.64
C SER A 285 -22.66 -5.94 13.24
N LEU A 286 -23.14 -7.18 13.12
CA LEU A 286 -23.66 -7.73 11.88
C LEU A 286 -24.94 -7.03 11.43
N ILE A 287 -25.89 -6.77 12.34
CA ILE A 287 -27.12 -6.00 12.07
C ILE A 287 -26.77 -4.61 11.53
N LEU A 288 -25.85 -3.90 12.20
CA LEU A 288 -25.40 -2.59 11.74
C LEU A 288 -24.70 -2.65 10.38
N ALA A 289 -23.90 -3.69 10.12
CA ALA A 289 -23.27 -3.86 8.82
C ALA A 289 -24.29 -4.14 7.71
N LEU A 290 -25.33 -4.96 7.98
CA LEU A 290 -26.43 -5.22 7.03
C LEU A 290 -27.21 -3.95 6.70
N GLU A 291 -27.47 -3.10 7.69
CA GLU A 291 -28.10 -1.79 7.50
C GLU A 291 -27.28 -0.94 6.52
N GLU A 292 -25.97 -0.82 6.72
CA GLU A 292 -25.07 -0.07 5.82
C GLU A 292 -24.99 -0.71 4.42
N LEU A 293 -24.99 -2.05 4.32
CA LEU A 293 -24.97 -2.77 3.04
C LEU A 293 -26.25 -2.59 2.21
N SER A 294 -27.38 -2.25 2.83
CA SER A 294 -28.66 -2.09 2.15
C SER A 294 -28.75 -0.84 1.26
N SER A 295 -27.89 0.15 1.52
CA SER A 295 -27.91 1.45 0.84
C SER A 295 -26.50 2.00 0.61
N PRO A 296 -25.68 1.36 -0.27
CA PRO A 296 -24.36 1.86 -0.61
C PRO A 296 -24.41 3.26 -1.23
N THR A 297 -23.36 4.05 -1.01
CA THR A 297 -23.10 5.25 -1.82
C THR A 297 -22.21 4.87 -2.99
N LEU A 298 -22.68 5.05 -4.23
CA LEU A 298 -21.87 4.77 -5.43
C LEU A 298 -20.96 5.97 -5.71
N ILE A 299 -19.64 5.75 -5.78
CA ILE A 299 -18.64 6.82 -5.96
C ILE A 299 -17.60 6.42 -7.02
N GLY A 300 -17.11 7.41 -7.77
CA GLY A 300 -16.09 7.22 -8.80
C GLY A 300 -16.67 6.85 -10.17
N LYS A 301 -15.82 6.86 -11.20
CA LYS A 301 -16.23 6.63 -12.61
C LYS A 301 -16.96 5.30 -12.84
N TRP A 302 -16.64 4.28 -12.05
CA TRP A 302 -17.21 2.92 -12.17
C TRP A 302 -18.40 2.70 -11.23
N GLY A 303 -18.79 3.71 -10.43
CA GLY A 303 -19.86 3.57 -9.44
C GLY A 303 -19.55 2.53 -8.38
N ASP A 304 -18.29 2.47 -7.91
CA ASP A 304 -17.90 1.49 -6.89
C ASP A 304 -18.76 1.71 -5.62
N PRO A 305 -19.37 0.67 -5.03
CA PRO A 305 -20.25 0.83 -3.89
C PRO A 305 -19.43 1.03 -2.61
N TRP A 306 -19.65 2.14 -1.92
CA TRP A 306 -18.99 2.46 -0.65
C TRP A 306 -19.96 2.32 0.52
N PHE A 307 -19.49 1.60 1.53
CA PHE A 307 -20.19 1.31 2.77
C PHE A 307 -19.42 1.90 3.95
N ARG A 308 -20.14 2.47 4.92
CA ARG A 308 -19.49 2.90 6.17
C ARG A 308 -19.29 1.70 7.05
N HIS A 309 -18.11 1.62 7.64
CA HIS A 309 -17.86 0.60 8.64
C HIS A 309 -18.57 0.99 9.95
N PRO A 310 -19.45 0.15 10.49
CA PRO A 310 -20.28 0.53 11.65
C PRO A 310 -19.48 0.58 12.95
N ILE A 311 -18.33 -0.11 13.00
CA ILE A 311 -17.46 -0.18 14.17
C ILE A 311 -16.28 0.78 13.99
N ALA A 312 -15.96 1.50 15.06
CA ALA A 312 -14.84 2.43 15.12
C ALA A 312 -13.88 2.07 16.26
N ASP A 313 -12.59 2.22 16.02
CA ASP A 313 -11.55 2.11 17.05
C ASP A 313 -10.54 3.28 16.97
N MET A 314 -9.55 3.30 17.86
CA MET A 314 -8.58 4.41 17.94
C MET A 314 -7.61 4.48 16.74
N ARG A 315 -7.41 3.38 16.03
CA ARG A 315 -6.58 3.27 14.82
C ARG A 315 -7.40 3.62 13.59
N GLU A 316 -8.62 3.09 13.51
CA GLU A 316 -9.55 3.25 12.39
C GLU A 316 -10.86 3.90 12.88
N PRO A 317 -10.84 5.21 13.25
CA PRO A 317 -11.99 5.88 13.86
C PRO A 317 -13.14 6.12 12.88
N GLN A 318 -12.83 6.45 11.63
CA GLN A 318 -13.80 6.47 10.54
C GLN A 318 -13.24 5.69 9.37
N LYS A 319 -13.96 4.63 8.99
CA LYS A 319 -13.55 3.69 7.96
C LYS A 319 -14.68 3.48 6.96
N GLY A 320 -14.34 3.51 5.69
CA GLY A 320 -15.19 3.13 4.57
C GLY A 320 -14.61 1.91 3.88
N VAL A 321 -15.48 1.07 3.35
CA VAL A 321 -15.08 -0.13 2.61
C VAL A 321 -15.83 -0.12 1.29
N SER A 322 -15.13 -0.46 0.22
CA SER A 322 -15.76 -0.71 -1.06
C SER A 322 -15.35 -2.06 -1.58
N TRP A 323 -16.29 -2.73 -2.22
CA TRP A 323 -16.13 -4.08 -2.71
C TRP A 323 -15.99 -4.05 -4.24
N LEU A 324 -14.90 -4.64 -4.77
CA LEU A 324 -14.40 -4.39 -6.13
C LEU A 324 -14.57 -5.53 -7.14
N THR A 325 -14.91 -6.75 -6.70
CA THR A 325 -14.88 -7.98 -7.54
C THR A 325 -16.03 -8.90 -7.21
N ASP A 326 -16.72 -9.54 -8.14
CA ASP A 326 -17.83 -10.44 -7.80
C ASP A 326 -17.39 -11.59 -6.86
N ILE A 327 -18.00 -11.69 -5.67
CA ILE A 327 -17.64 -12.63 -4.59
C ILE A 327 -18.37 -13.93 -4.81
N ASP A 328 -19.69 -13.86 -5.02
CA ASP A 328 -20.60 -14.98 -5.21
C ASP A 328 -21.75 -14.53 -6.14
N GLU A 329 -22.39 -15.47 -6.80
CA GLU A 329 -23.60 -15.20 -7.60
C GLU A 329 -24.77 -14.83 -6.68
N PRO A 330 -25.58 -13.81 -7.04
CA PRO A 330 -26.73 -13.45 -6.24
C PRO A 330 -27.69 -14.63 -6.06
N GLU A 331 -27.93 -15.02 -4.82
CA GLU A 331 -28.83 -16.11 -4.50
C GLU A 331 -30.30 -15.69 -4.67
N THR A 332 -31.11 -16.61 -5.20
CA THR A 332 -32.52 -16.37 -5.52
C THR A 332 -33.46 -16.83 -4.41
N ASP A 333 -33.05 -17.86 -3.67
CA ASP A 333 -33.79 -18.33 -2.51
C ASP A 333 -33.71 -17.29 -1.35
N PRO A 334 -34.84 -16.84 -0.77
CA PRO A 334 -34.84 -15.79 0.24
C PRO A 334 -34.01 -16.10 1.50
N GLU A 335 -34.03 -17.35 1.98
CA GLU A 335 -33.30 -17.74 3.19
C GLU A 335 -31.79 -17.75 2.91
N LYS A 336 -31.38 -18.41 1.81
CA LYS A 336 -29.98 -18.44 1.42
C LYS A 336 -29.46 -17.05 1.02
N ARG A 337 -30.31 -16.18 0.46
CA ARG A 337 -29.97 -14.79 0.18
C ARG A 337 -29.70 -14.00 1.46
N SER A 338 -30.49 -14.22 2.50
CA SER A 338 -30.26 -13.65 3.83
C SER A 338 -28.89 -14.08 4.38
N ASP A 339 -28.58 -15.38 4.30
CA ASP A 339 -27.28 -15.91 4.72
C ASP A 339 -26.11 -15.35 3.89
N GLN A 340 -26.31 -15.17 2.59
CA GLN A 340 -25.33 -14.56 1.70
C GLN A 340 -25.06 -13.09 2.07
N LEU A 341 -26.10 -12.30 2.37
CA LEU A 341 -25.92 -10.92 2.83
C LEU A 341 -25.21 -10.85 4.19
N ARG A 342 -25.53 -11.78 5.11
CA ARG A 342 -24.81 -11.94 6.38
C ARG A 342 -23.35 -12.31 6.13
N HIS A 343 -23.05 -13.13 5.11
CA HIS A 343 -21.68 -13.40 4.71
C HIS A 343 -20.95 -12.13 4.27
N PHE A 344 -21.53 -11.33 3.38
CA PHE A 344 -20.93 -10.08 2.90
C PHE A 344 -20.74 -9.06 4.03
N ALA A 345 -21.69 -8.97 4.96
CA ALA A 345 -21.58 -8.12 6.15
C ALA A 345 -20.40 -8.53 7.04
N ARG A 346 -20.15 -9.83 7.22
CA ARG A 346 -18.94 -10.31 7.94
C ARG A 346 -17.65 -9.93 7.21
N LEU A 347 -17.63 -9.92 5.88
CA LEU A 347 -16.45 -9.49 5.11
C LEU A 347 -16.19 -8.00 5.25
N HIS A 348 -17.26 -7.19 5.20
CA HIS A 348 -17.21 -5.76 5.48
C HIS A 348 -16.61 -5.49 6.86
N LEU A 349 -17.09 -6.18 7.90
CA LEU A 349 -16.58 -6.07 9.28
C LEU A 349 -15.10 -6.49 9.42
N LYS A 350 -14.62 -7.35 8.53
CA LYS A 350 -13.23 -7.86 8.54
C LYS A 350 -12.26 -6.95 7.79
N ALA A 351 -12.76 -6.00 7.00
CA ALA A 351 -11.93 -5.15 6.17
C ALA A 351 -11.06 -4.19 7.01
N SER A 352 -9.74 -4.29 6.88
CA SER A 352 -8.78 -3.51 7.66
C SER A 352 -7.38 -3.54 7.04
N LEU A 353 -6.61 -2.48 7.24
CA LEU A 353 -5.19 -2.40 6.88
C LEU A 353 -4.26 -2.57 8.09
N THR A 354 -4.82 -2.84 9.27
CA THR A 354 -4.08 -2.83 10.54
C THR A 354 -2.91 -3.81 10.58
N ALA A 355 -2.99 -4.96 9.89
CA ALA A 355 -1.90 -5.94 9.90
C ALA A 355 -0.65 -5.44 9.15
N VAL A 356 -0.80 -4.91 7.94
CA VAL A 356 0.32 -4.30 7.19
C VAL A 356 0.78 -2.99 7.83
N ASP A 357 -0.13 -2.17 8.37
CA ASP A 357 0.21 -0.95 9.12
C ASP A 357 1.08 -1.25 10.35
N ARG A 358 0.80 -2.37 11.04
CA ARG A 358 1.61 -2.84 12.18
C ARG A 358 3.04 -3.13 11.73
N PHE A 359 3.22 -3.85 10.62
CA PHE A 359 4.54 -4.12 10.05
C PHE A 359 5.27 -2.81 9.69
N PHE A 360 4.61 -1.89 8.99
CA PHE A 360 5.20 -0.59 8.66
C PHE A 360 5.57 0.24 9.88
N MET A 361 4.79 0.17 10.97
CA MET A 361 5.17 0.79 12.23
C MET A 361 6.38 0.11 12.88
N GLN A 362 6.48 -1.21 12.83
CA GLN A 362 7.64 -1.95 13.35
C GLN A 362 8.90 -1.57 12.59
N VAL A 363 8.88 -1.58 11.26
CA VAL A 363 9.99 -1.12 10.40
C VAL A 363 10.44 0.28 10.80
N ARG A 364 9.50 1.23 10.87
CA ARG A 364 9.80 2.65 11.20
C ARG A 364 10.34 2.86 12.61
N ARG A 365 9.97 2.02 13.59
CA ARG A 365 10.40 2.16 15.00
C ARG A 365 11.65 1.36 15.32
N ALA A 366 11.85 0.22 14.67
CA ALA A 366 13.00 -0.66 14.89
C ALA A 366 14.22 -0.20 14.08
N LEU A 367 14.00 0.25 12.84
CA LEU A 367 15.06 0.63 11.93
C LEU A 367 15.23 2.15 11.92
N THR A 368 16.27 2.61 12.61
CA THR A 368 16.59 4.05 12.71
C THR A 368 16.79 4.72 11.34
N VAL A 369 17.16 3.97 10.30
CA VAL A 369 17.34 4.46 8.92
C VAL A 369 16.03 4.61 8.12
N ALA A 370 14.96 3.96 8.58
CA ALA A 370 13.62 4.00 7.98
C ALA A 370 12.64 4.90 8.77
N GLU A 371 13.11 5.52 9.86
CA GLU A 371 12.35 6.53 10.60
C GLU A 371 11.91 7.66 9.66
N ARG A 372 10.63 8.03 9.69
CA ARG A 372 10.17 9.26 9.04
C ARG A 372 10.64 10.43 9.90
N GLY A 373 11.42 11.35 9.34
CA GLY A 373 11.76 12.55 10.10
C GLY A 373 10.58 13.52 10.18
N VAL A 374 10.63 14.38 11.20
CA VAL A 374 9.61 15.41 11.45
C VAL A 374 9.70 16.46 10.35
N ILE A 375 8.60 16.65 9.61
CA ILE A 375 8.49 17.71 8.60
C ILE A 375 8.20 19.01 9.35
N SER A 376 9.14 19.95 9.40
CA SER A 376 8.84 21.33 9.83
C SER A 376 8.24 22.10 8.65
N ALA A 377 7.19 22.87 8.91
CA ALA A 377 6.45 23.65 7.89
C ALA A 377 7.34 24.66 7.12
N SER A 378 8.54 24.96 7.63
CA SER A 378 9.47 25.95 7.09
C SER A 378 10.58 25.38 6.18
N ALA A 379 10.72 24.05 6.07
CA ALA A 379 11.72 23.44 5.20
C ALA A 379 11.07 23.06 3.87
N ASP A 380 11.61 23.59 2.78
CA ASP A 380 11.14 23.50 1.39
C ASP A 380 11.19 22.08 0.79
N ARG A 381 10.60 21.09 1.49
CA ARG A 381 10.58 19.64 1.25
C ARG A 381 11.94 18.96 1.01
N ARG A 382 13.05 19.72 1.09
CA ARG A 382 14.46 19.28 0.99
C ARG A 382 15.01 18.93 2.37
N LEU A 383 14.47 17.85 2.95
CA LEU A 383 14.79 17.43 4.32
C LEU A 383 16.04 16.55 4.33
N TRP A 384 17.06 16.92 5.12
CA TRP A 384 18.19 16.05 5.41
C TRP A 384 17.96 15.37 6.75
N PHE A 385 17.86 14.04 6.77
CA PHE A 385 17.62 13.29 7.99
C PHE A 385 18.91 12.67 8.48
N GLY A 386 19.45 13.13 9.62
CA GLY A 386 20.79 12.70 10.09
C GLY A 386 20.96 11.20 10.36
N LYS A 387 19.87 10.43 10.30
CA LYS A 387 19.82 8.98 10.54
C LYS A 387 19.57 8.14 9.28
N ASN A 388 19.11 8.72 8.19
CA ASN A 388 18.70 7.95 7.01
C ASN A 388 19.90 7.42 6.23
N ALA A 389 19.66 6.34 5.46
CA ALA A 389 20.66 5.75 4.59
C ALA A 389 21.08 6.72 3.48
N TYR A 390 22.32 6.58 3.02
CA TYR A 390 22.86 7.25 1.82
C TYR A 390 22.95 6.28 0.63
N ASN A 391 23.04 4.98 0.92
CA ASN A 391 23.02 3.93 -0.08
C ASN A 391 21.63 3.24 -0.01
N PRO A 392 20.81 3.33 -1.07
CA PRO A 392 19.51 2.66 -1.11
C PRO A 392 19.60 1.15 -0.85
N ALA A 393 20.65 0.48 -1.33
CA ALA A 393 20.82 -0.96 -1.16
C ALA A 393 20.88 -1.36 0.33
N VAL A 394 21.51 -0.54 1.17
CA VAL A 394 21.56 -0.80 2.63
C VAL A 394 20.19 -0.69 3.25
N LEU A 395 19.37 0.27 2.81
CA LEU A 395 18.01 0.43 3.32
C LEU A 395 17.15 -0.76 2.92
N VAL A 396 17.26 -1.22 1.67
CA VAL A 396 16.55 -2.40 1.17
C VAL A 396 16.94 -3.66 1.93
N LYS A 397 18.22 -3.87 2.25
CA LYS A 397 18.66 -5.05 3.02
C LYS A 397 18.16 -5.07 4.48
N LEU A 398 17.80 -3.91 5.03
CA LEU A 398 17.37 -3.77 6.43
C LEU A 398 15.86 -3.87 6.60
N VAL A 399 15.09 -3.50 5.57
CA VAL A 399 13.62 -3.52 5.54
C VAL A 399 13.15 -4.89 5.07
#